data_AF-A0A7S4SKS7-F1
#
_entry.id   AF-A0A7S4SKS7-F1
#
_cell.length_a   1.000
_cell.length_b   1.000
_cell.length_c   1.000
_cell.angle_alpha   90.00
_cell.angle_beta   90.00
_cell.angle_gamma   90.00
#
_symmetry.space_group_name_H-M   'P 1'
#
loop_
_entity.id
_entity.type
_entity.pdbx_description
1 polymer ?
#
loop_
_entity_poly.entity_id
_entity_poly.type
_entity_poly.pdbx_seq_one_letter_code
_entity_poly.pdbx_strand_id
1 'polypeptide(L)'
;SKIVLVSGYSGAGKSTLVEHAKTFITKKDICFISGKFEHLQQAKPLSSIEAALAEYTNVIVKQGQEKILQTRWSIIQAIKSDVGVLTETFPCLSKIIGKLTSTPADVHFIAAQNRFKFIFQMFFRVITKLHPLVLFLDDLQWADELSLQLISALVRDTEN
;
A
#
# COMPACT_ATOMS: atom_id res chain seq x y z
N SER A 1 -2.29 1.25 14.27
CA SER A 1 -3.26 1.03 13.18
C SER A 1 -4.47 0.26 13.71
N LYS A 2 -5.64 0.31 13.05
CA LYS A 2 -6.81 -0.52 13.42
C LYS A 2 -7.14 -1.45 12.25
N ILE A 3 -7.43 -2.71 12.55
CA ILE A 3 -7.75 -3.73 11.55
C ILE A 3 -9.18 -4.18 11.76
N VAL A 4 -9.90 -4.30 10.66
CA VAL A 4 -11.23 -4.90 10.64
C VAL A 4 -11.18 -6.04 9.63
N LEU A 5 -11.39 -7.27 10.10
CA LEU A 5 -11.52 -8.43 9.24
C LEU A 5 -13.01 -8.73 9.05
N VAL A 6 -13.45 -8.79 7.78
CA VAL A 6 -14.82 -9.15 7.42
C VAL A 6 -14.80 -10.52 6.76
N SER A 7 -15.26 -11.55 7.47
CA SER A 7 -15.36 -12.92 6.97
C SER A 7 -16.83 -13.37 6.86
N GLY A 8 -17.10 -14.31 5.96
CA GLY A 8 -18.45 -14.84 5.72
C GLY A 8 -18.54 -15.57 4.37
N TYR A 9 -19.60 -16.33 4.15
CA TYR A 9 -19.78 -17.12 2.91
C TYR A 9 -19.86 -16.24 1.65
N SER A 10 -19.53 -16.80 0.49
CA SER A 10 -19.75 -16.11 -0.80
C SER A 10 -21.24 -15.76 -0.93
N GLY A 11 -21.54 -14.56 -1.42
CA GLY A 11 -22.93 -14.07 -1.51
C GLY A 11 -23.52 -13.50 -0.21
N ALA A 12 -22.80 -13.52 0.93
CA ALA A 12 -23.28 -12.95 2.20
C ALA A 12 -23.34 -11.39 2.24
N GLY A 13 -23.18 -10.71 1.09
CA GLY A 13 -23.21 -9.24 1.01
C GLY A 13 -21.96 -8.52 1.51
N LYS A 14 -20.82 -9.22 1.70
CA LYS A 14 -19.55 -8.61 2.18
C LYS A 14 -19.09 -7.44 1.31
N SER A 15 -19.09 -7.62 -0.02
CA SER A 15 -18.70 -6.56 -0.95
C SER A 15 -19.70 -5.40 -0.94
N THR A 16 -21.00 -5.66 -0.76
CA THR A 16 -22.03 -4.63 -0.62
C THR A 16 -21.83 -3.80 0.65
N LEU A 17 -21.49 -4.44 1.78
CA LEU A 17 -21.15 -3.75 3.03
C LEU A 17 -19.93 -2.84 2.83
N VAL A 18 -18.90 -3.33 2.14
CA VAL A 18 -17.68 -2.56 1.86
C VAL A 18 -17.98 -1.39 0.91
N GLU A 19 -18.81 -1.56 -0.10
CA GLU A 19 -19.16 -0.48 -1.04
C GLU A 19 -19.98 0.63 -0.36
N HIS A 20 -20.89 0.26 0.54
CA HIS A 20 -21.59 1.23 1.40
C HIS A 20 -20.63 1.94 2.35
N ALA A 21 -19.70 1.20 2.97
CA ALA A 21 -18.68 1.80 3.82
C ALA A 21 -17.78 2.76 3.02
N LYS A 22 -17.33 2.37 1.83
CA LYS A 22 -16.54 3.20 0.91
C LYS A 22 -17.25 4.51 0.60
N THR A 23 -18.55 4.47 0.28
CA THR A 23 -19.37 5.66 0.03
C THR A 23 -19.43 6.60 1.24
N PHE A 24 -19.48 6.07 2.46
CA PHE A 24 -19.47 6.88 3.68
C PHE A 24 -18.07 7.44 4.01
N ILE A 25 -17.03 6.64 3.78
CA ILE A 25 -15.63 6.95 4.05
C ILE A 25 -15.13 8.06 3.11
N THR A 26 -15.45 7.98 1.82
CA THR A 26 -15.05 9.01 0.84
C THR A 26 -15.71 10.36 1.10
N LYS A 27 -16.92 10.38 1.67
CA LYS A 27 -17.60 11.62 2.12
C LYS A 27 -16.89 12.33 3.29
N LYS A 28 -15.94 11.67 3.95
CA LYS A 28 -15.15 12.22 5.07
C LYS A 28 -13.72 12.57 4.68
N ASP A 29 -13.44 12.72 3.39
CA ASP A 29 -12.09 12.98 2.84
C ASP A 29 -11.04 11.92 3.23
N ILE A 30 -11.49 10.71 3.55
CA ILE A 30 -10.63 9.56 3.83
C ILE A 30 -10.32 8.89 2.49
N CYS A 31 -9.03 8.68 2.22
CA CYS A 31 -8.56 7.96 1.05
C CYS A 31 -8.94 6.48 1.18
N PHE A 32 -9.64 5.93 0.19
CA PHE A 32 -9.97 4.52 0.14
C PHE A 32 -9.24 3.90 -1.05
N ILE A 33 -8.46 2.85 -0.80
CA ILE A 33 -7.76 2.08 -1.83
C ILE A 33 -8.06 0.60 -1.68
N SER A 34 -8.12 -0.11 -2.79
CA SER A 34 -8.48 -1.52 -2.82
C SER A 34 -7.52 -2.39 -3.61
N GLY A 35 -7.28 -3.59 -3.09
CA GLY A 35 -6.65 -4.70 -3.79
C GLY A 35 -7.54 -5.93 -3.71
N LYS A 36 -7.61 -6.71 -4.78
CA LYS A 36 -8.31 -8.00 -4.81
C LYS A 36 -7.33 -9.10 -5.20
N PHE A 37 -7.26 -10.14 -4.38
CA PHE A 37 -6.45 -11.31 -4.69
C PHE A 37 -7.22 -12.28 -5.59
N GLU A 38 -6.54 -12.84 -6.58
CA GLU A 38 -7.15 -13.74 -7.56
C GLU A 38 -6.49 -15.11 -7.49
N HIS A 39 -7.29 -16.16 -7.67
CA HIS A 39 -6.83 -17.56 -7.60
C HIS A 39 -5.94 -17.99 -8.78
N LEU A 40 -5.50 -17.06 -9.64
CA LEU A 40 -4.73 -17.40 -10.83
C LEU A 40 -3.30 -17.79 -10.45
N GLN A 41 -2.91 -19.03 -10.78
CA GLN A 41 -1.59 -19.62 -10.48
C GLN A 41 -0.39 -18.87 -11.10
N GLN A 42 -0.62 -17.82 -11.89
CA GLN A 42 0.42 -17.01 -12.55
C GLN A 42 0.40 -15.53 -12.13
N ALA A 43 -0.40 -15.14 -11.14
CA ALA A 43 -0.40 -13.75 -10.68
C ALA A 43 0.99 -13.37 -10.15
N LYS A 44 1.52 -12.24 -10.65
CA LYS A 44 2.79 -11.67 -10.16
C LYS A 44 2.65 -11.41 -8.65
N PRO A 45 3.65 -11.79 -7.82
CA PRO A 45 3.63 -11.47 -6.40
C PRO A 45 3.38 -9.98 -6.16
N LEU A 46 2.66 -9.66 -5.09
CA LEU A 46 2.32 -8.28 -4.69
C LEU A 46 1.39 -7.53 -5.65
N SER A 47 0.88 -8.17 -6.72
CA SER A 47 0.04 -7.50 -7.74
C SER A 47 -1.20 -6.81 -7.17
N SER A 48 -1.90 -7.45 -6.23
CA SER A 48 -3.07 -6.84 -5.58
C SER A 48 -2.71 -5.64 -4.70
N ILE A 49 -1.52 -5.64 -4.09
CA ILE A 49 -1.00 -4.50 -3.33
C ILE A 49 -0.59 -3.37 -4.28
N GLU A 50 0.10 -3.69 -5.39
CA GLU A 50 0.44 -2.73 -6.45
C GLU A 50 -0.82 -2.06 -7.01
N ALA A 51 -1.90 -2.81 -7.22
CA ALA A 51 -3.18 -2.26 -7.66
C ALA A 51 -3.73 -1.22 -6.67
N ALA A 52 -3.73 -1.52 -5.37
CA ALA A 52 -4.16 -0.58 -4.33
C ALA A 52 -3.27 0.68 -4.27
N LEU A 53 -1.94 0.52 -4.40
CA LEU A 53 -1.00 1.65 -4.42
C LEU A 53 -1.13 2.49 -5.71
N ALA A 54 -1.54 1.88 -6.82
CA ALA A 54 -1.85 2.61 -8.04
C ALA A 54 -3.12 3.47 -7.87
N GLU A 55 -4.15 2.97 -7.16
CA GLU A 55 -5.31 3.78 -6.77
C GLU A 55 -4.90 4.97 -5.90
N TYR A 56 -4.09 4.73 -4.85
CA TYR A 56 -3.54 5.81 -4.01
C TYR A 56 -2.83 6.87 -4.86
N THR A 57 -1.98 6.39 -5.77
CA THR A 57 -1.20 7.25 -6.65
C THR A 57 -2.10 8.13 -7.51
N ASN A 58 -3.16 7.56 -8.09
CA ASN A 58 -4.12 8.30 -8.89
C ASN A 58 -4.90 9.34 -8.05
N VAL A 59 -5.22 9.04 -6.78
CA VAL A 59 -5.85 9.98 -5.86
C VAL A 59 -4.95 11.20 -5.65
N ILE A 60 -3.68 11.00 -5.32
CA ILE A 60 -2.74 12.12 -5.07
C ILE A 60 -2.49 12.93 -6.34
N VAL A 61 -2.33 12.27 -7.50
CA VAL A 61 -2.12 12.97 -8.79
C VAL A 61 -3.31 13.85 -9.13
N LYS A 62 -4.54 13.40 -8.89
CA LYS A 62 -5.76 14.21 -9.09
C LYS A 62 -5.86 15.44 -8.18
N GLN A 63 -5.20 15.43 -7.03
CA GLN A 63 -5.14 16.57 -6.12
C GLN A 63 -4.15 17.66 -6.57
N GLY A 64 -3.38 17.41 -7.63
CA GLY A 64 -2.53 18.40 -8.27
C GLY A 64 -1.07 18.44 -7.77
N GLN A 65 -0.29 19.32 -8.37
CA GLN A 65 1.18 19.34 -8.22
C GLN A 65 1.66 19.61 -6.80
N GLU A 66 1.01 20.53 -6.07
CA GLU A 66 1.37 20.83 -4.69
C GLU A 66 1.29 19.58 -3.81
N LYS A 67 0.21 18.79 -3.97
CA LYS A 67 0.01 17.56 -3.21
C LYS A 67 1.02 16.48 -3.56
N ILE A 68 1.34 16.34 -4.85
CA ILE A 68 2.39 15.44 -5.32
C ILE A 68 3.72 15.80 -4.64
N LEU A 69 4.11 17.09 -4.64
CA LEU A 69 5.37 17.55 -4.05
C LEU A 69 5.41 17.36 -2.53
N GLN A 70 4.33 17.68 -1.81
CA GLN A 70 4.24 17.46 -0.36
C GLN A 70 4.39 15.98 -0.01
N THR A 71 3.69 15.11 -0.74
CA THR A 71 3.72 13.66 -0.53
C THR A 71 5.10 13.10 -0.84
N ARG A 72 5.67 13.48 -2.00
CA ARG A 72 7.03 13.10 -2.40
C ARG A 72 8.05 13.50 -1.34
N TRP A 73 8.04 14.76 -0.90
CA TRP A 73 8.99 15.25 0.09
C TRP A 73 8.89 14.46 1.40
N SER A 74 7.67 14.24 1.90
CA SER A 74 7.44 13.51 3.14
C SER A 74 7.94 12.06 3.07
N ILE A 75 7.70 11.38 1.94
CA ILE A 75 8.18 10.00 1.73
C ILE A 75 9.70 9.95 1.69
N ILE A 76 10.33 10.84 0.90
CA ILE A 76 11.79 10.89 0.75
C ILE A 76 12.46 11.22 2.09
N GLN A 77 11.91 12.15 2.88
CA GLN A 77 12.50 12.50 4.19
C GLN A 77 12.43 11.35 5.20
N ALA A 78 11.34 10.58 5.20
CA ALA A 78 11.18 9.47 6.12
C ALA A 78 12.03 8.24 5.74
N ILE A 79 12.11 7.92 4.44
CA ILE A 79 12.72 6.68 3.95
C ILE A 79 14.16 6.88 3.46
N LYS A 80 14.52 8.11 3.11
CA LYS A 80 15.88 8.54 2.70
C LYS A 80 16.40 7.74 1.50
N SER A 81 17.60 7.18 1.60
CA SER A 81 18.30 6.46 0.53
C SER A 81 17.53 5.25 -0.01
N ASP A 82 16.58 4.73 0.77
CA ASP A 82 15.96 3.43 0.48
C ASP A 82 14.68 3.57 -0.33
N VAL A 83 14.28 4.80 -0.65
CA VAL A 83 13.02 5.07 -1.32
C VAL A 83 12.99 4.53 -2.77
N GLY A 84 14.16 4.27 -3.37
CA GLY A 84 14.28 3.58 -4.66
C GLY A 84 13.70 2.16 -4.65
N VAL A 85 13.85 1.43 -3.53
CA VAL A 85 13.34 0.05 -3.37
C VAL A 85 11.81 0.01 -3.55
N LEU A 86 11.11 1.06 -3.10
CA LEU A 86 9.66 1.17 -3.28
C LEU A 86 9.28 1.31 -4.75
N THR A 87 9.96 2.17 -5.52
CA THR A 87 9.63 2.38 -6.94
C THR A 87 10.05 1.21 -7.83
N GLU A 88 11.03 0.41 -7.39
CA GLU A 88 11.43 -0.82 -8.06
C GLU A 88 10.39 -1.94 -7.84
N THR A 89 9.90 -2.07 -6.60
CA THR A 89 8.90 -3.07 -6.24
C THR A 89 7.51 -2.70 -6.73
N PHE A 90 7.16 -1.41 -6.59
CA PHE A 90 5.87 -0.83 -6.90
C PHE A 90 6.00 0.32 -7.92
N PRO A 91 6.17 0.01 -9.23
CA PRO A 91 6.39 1.00 -10.27
C PRO A 91 5.35 2.13 -10.31
N CYS A 92 4.11 1.89 -9.87
CA CYS A 92 3.08 2.92 -9.83
C CYS A 92 3.51 4.15 -9.01
N LEU A 93 4.30 3.98 -7.94
CA LEU A 93 4.73 5.05 -7.04
C LEU A 93 5.66 6.07 -7.71
N SER A 94 6.26 5.71 -8.85
CA SER A 94 7.12 6.62 -9.63
C SER A 94 6.38 7.89 -10.09
N LYS A 95 5.05 7.86 -10.21
CA LYS A 95 4.24 9.04 -10.57
C LYS A 95 4.24 10.12 -9.47
N ILE A 96 4.50 9.74 -8.20
CA ILE A 96 4.63 10.68 -7.08
C ILE A 96 6.11 10.88 -6.72
N ILE A 97 6.84 9.79 -6.50
CA ILE A 97 8.21 9.81 -5.98
C ILE A 97 9.20 10.25 -7.07
N GLY A 98 8.86 10.07 -8.35
CA GLY A 98 9.78 10.19 -9.47
C GLY A 98 10.61 8.92 -9.69
N LYS A 99 11.34 8.87 -10.80
CA LYS A 99 12.31 7.81 -11.08
C LYS A 99 13.57 8.06 -10.27
N LEU A 100 13.97 7.11 -9.42
CA LEU A 100 15.20 7.19 -8.64
C LEU A 100 16.22 6.23 -9.23
N THR A 101 17.39 6.75 -9.60
CA THR A 101 18.47 6.00 -10.24
C THR A 101 19.58 5.74 -9.23
N SER A 102 19.32 4.95 -8.20
CA SER A 102 20.35 4.23 -7.40
C SER A 102 19.74 3.67 -6.11
N THR A 103 19.54 2.36 -6.08
CA THR A 103 19.51 1.59 -4.82
C THR A 103 20.93 1.07 -4.62
N PRO A 104 21.57 1.25 -3.44
CA PRO A 104 22.88 0.66 -3.19
C PRO A 104 22.79 -0.85 -3.33
N ALA A 105 23.49 -1.38 -4.34
CA ALA A 105 23.67 -2.81 -4.53
C ALA A 105 24.61 -3.29 -3.42
N ASP A 106 24.04 -3.81 -2.33
CA ASP A 106 24.64 -4.86 -1.49
C ASP A 106 23.83 -5.01 -0.21
N VAL A 107 22.85 -5.92 -0.22
CA VAL A 107 22.29 -6.45 1.03
C VAL A 107 21.93 -7.92 0.85
N HIS A 108 22.45 -8.76 1.74
CA HIS A 108 22.13 -10.17 1.88
C HIS A 108 20.59 -10.40 1.85
N PHE A 109 20.10 -11.42 1.14
CA PHE A 109 18.68 -11.64 0.83
C PHE A 109 17.72 -11.55 2.04
N ILE A 110 18.13 -12.04 3.22
CA ILE A 110 17.33 -11.96 4.46
C ILE A 110 17.29 -10.54 5.03
N ALA A 111 18.43 -9.84 5.05
CA ALA A 111 18.51 -8.45 5.46
C ALA A 111 17.72 -7.54 4.50
N ALA A 112 17.65 -7.90 3.21
CA ALA A 112 16.83 -7.19 2.23
C ALA A 112 15.32 -7.30 2.53
N GLN A 113 14.81 -8.47 2.95
CA GLN A 113 13.39 -8.64 3.27
C GLN A 113 12.95 -7.86 4.52
N ASN A 114 13.70 -7.94 5.61
CA ASN A 114 13.37 -7.19 6.84
C ASN A 114 13.48 -5.68 6.62
N ARG A 115 14.50 -5.24 5.88
CA ARG A 115 14.65 -3.85 5.45
C ARG A 115 13.44 -3.39 4.62
N PHE A 116 13.00 -4.21 3.67
CA PHE A 116 11.84 -3.88 2.86
C PHE A 116 10.55 -3.77 3.68
N LYS A 117 10.31 -4.68 4.63
CA LYS A 117 9.17 -4.59 5.56
C LYS A 117 9.17 -3.27 6.34
N PHE A 118 10.33 -2.86 6.85
CA PHE A 118 10.48 -1.57 7.54
C PHE A 118 10.19 -0.38 6.62
N ILE A 119 10.75 -0.38 5.40
CA ILE A 119 10.51 0.67 4.39
C ILE A 119 9.02 0.76 4.06
N PHE A 120 8.36 -0.39 3.89
CA PHE A 120 6.93 -0.47 3.61
C PHE A 120 6.07 0.06 4.76
N GLN A 121 6.43 -0.25 6.01
CA GLN A 121 5.80 0.35 7.20
C GLN A 121 5.99 1.87 7.24
N MET A 122 7.23 2.36 7.05
CA MET A 122 7.51 3.81 7.02
C MET A 122 6.69 4.52 5.95
N PHE A 123 6.59 3.92 4.75
CA PHE A 123 5.77 4.45 3.67
C PHE A 123 4.31 4.61 4.11
N PHE A 124 3.70 3.56 4.66
CA PHE A 124 2.32 3.62 5.14
C PHE A 124 2.13 4.62 6.28
N ARG A 125 3.08 4.74 7.22
CA ARG A 125 3.04 5.77 8.28
C ARG A 125 3.05 7.18 7.72
N VAL A 126 3.85 7.46 6.70
CA VAL A 126 3.90 8.79 6.08
C VAL A 126 2.58 9.11 5.39
N ILE A 127 2.09 8.21 4.53
CA ILE A 127 0.89 8.51 3.74
C ILE A 127 -0.37 8.58 4.61
N THR A 128 -0.44 7.78 5.69
CA THR A 128 -1.57 7.80 6.64
C THR A 128 -1.59 9.08 7.49
N LYS A 129 -0.43 9.67 7.80
CA LYS A 129 -0.33 10.97 8.47
C LYS A 129 -0.75 12.13 7.56
N LEU A 130 -0.46 12.03 6.26
CA LEU A 130 -0.87 13.03 5.27
C LEU A 130 -2.34 12.92 4.89
N HIS A 131 -2.85 11.68 4.85
CA HIS A 131 -4.20 11.33 4.45
C HIS A 131 -4.71 10.17 5.28
N PRO A 132 -5.81 10.33 6.03
CA PRO A 132 -6.52 9.17 6.56
C PRO A 132 -6.76 8.16 5.44
N LEU A 133 -6.35 6.91 5.63
CA LEU A 133 -6.33 5.89 4.59
C LEU A 133 -7.06 4.62 5.07
N VAL A 134 -7.86 4.05 4.18
CA VAL A 134 -8.42 2.71 4.32
C VAL A 134 -7.88 1.87 3.18
N LEU A 135 -7.10 0.84 3.52
CA LEU A 135 -6.67 -0.22 2.60
C LEU A 135 -7.63 -1.39 2.73
N PHE A 136 -8.39 -1.65 1.68
CA PHE A 136 -9.28 -2.81 1.58
C PHE A 136 -8.62 -3.92 0.76
N LEU A 137 -8.61 -5.13 1.29
CA LEU A 137 -8.05 -6.30 0.63
C LEU A 137 -9.10 -7.41 0.58
N ASP A 138 -9.52 -7.79 -0.63
CA ASP A 138 -10.52 -8.83 -0.85
C ASP A 138 -9.87 -10.16 -1.22
N ASP A 139 -10.56 -11.26 -0.90
CA ASP A 139 -10.15 -12.63 -1.20
C ASP A 139 -8.75 -13.02 -0.67
N LEU A 140 -8.40 -12.59 0.56
CA LEU A 140 -7.10 -12.85 1.20
C LEU A 140 -6.66 -14.33 1.22
N GLN A 141 -7.59 -15.30 1.09
CA GLN A 141 -7.24 -16.71 0.95
C GLN A 141 -6.38 -17.02 -0.28
N TRP A 142 -6.38 -16.13 -1.29
CA TRP A 142 -5.59 -16.25 -2.51
C TRP A 142 -4.30 -15.41 -2.49
N ALA A 143 -3.98 -14.78 -1.35
CA ALA A 143 -2.79 -13.94 -1.26
C ALA A 143 -1.49 -14.75 -1.33
N ASP A 144 -0.53 -14.23 -2.09
CA ASP A 144 0.83 -14.77 -2.11
C ASP A 144 1.55 -14.55 -0.77
N GLU A 145 2.58 -15.35 -0.50
CA GLU A 145 3.28 -15.32 0.78
C GLU A 145 3.93 -13.95 1.06
N LEU A 146 4.52 -13.31 0.04
CA LEU A 146 5.14 -12.00 0.21
C LEU A 146 4.10 -10.94 0.59
N SER A 147 2.93 -10.96 -0.05
CA SER A 147 1.80 -10.10 0.30
C SER A 147 1.37 -10.30 1.75
N LEU A 148 1.17 -11.55 2.18
CA LEU A 148 0.80 -11.86 3.56
C LEU A 148 1.85 -11.40 4.57
N GLN A 149 3.14 -11.52 4.25
CA GLN A 149 4.22 -11.05 5.11
C GLN A 149 4.23 -9.52 5.25
N LEU A 150 3.96 -8.77 4.17
CA LEU A 150 3.85 -7.31 4.23
C LEU A 150 2.62 -6.86 5.01
N ILE A 151 1.47 -7.49 4.79
CA ILE A 151 0.23 -7.22 5.54
C ILE A 151 0.47 -7.47 7.02
N SER A 152 1.08 -8.60 7.38
CA SER A 152 1.44 -8.92 8.76
C SER A 152 2.36 -7.88 9.39
N ALA A 153 3.33 -7.35 8.63
CA ALA A 153 4.19 -6.25 9.09
C ALA A 153 3.38 -4.97 9.37
N LEU A 154 2.45 -4.57 8.48
CA LEU A 154 1.60 -3.38 8.69
C LEU A 154 0.67 -3.54 9.90
N VAL A 155 0.15 -4.76 10.11
CA VAL A 155 -0.75 -5.09 11.21
C VAL A 155 -0.04 -5.02 12.56
N ARG A 156 1.21 -5.48 12.62
CA ARG A 156 2.05 -5.48 13.83
C ARG A 156 2.72 -4.14 14.09
N ASP A 157 2.55 -3.17 13.21
CA ASP A 157 3.12 -1.84 13.38
C ASP A 157 2.34 -1.05 14.45
N THR A 158 2.92 -0.99 15.65
CA THR A 158 2.34 -0.33 16.83
C THR A 158 2.58 1.17 16.87
N GLU A 159 3.45 1.72 16.01
CA GLU A 159 3.77 3.17 16.00
C GLU A 159 2.93 3.96 14.97
N ASN A 160 1.82 3.36 14.54
CA ASN A 160 0.85 3.88 13.57
C ASN A 160 -0.43 4.35 14.27
#